data_AF-A0A1Q5LWX1-F1
#
_entry.id   AF-A0A1Q5LWX1-F1
#
_cell.length_a   1.000
_cell.length_b   1.000
_cell.length_c   1.000
_cell.angle_alpha   90.00
_cell.angle_beta   90.00
_cell.angle_gamma   90.00
#
_symmetry.space_group_name_H-M   'P 1'
#
loop_
_entity.id
_entity.type
_entity.pdbx_description
1 polymer ?
#
loop_
_entity_poly.entity_id
_entity_poly.type
_entity_poly.pdbx_seq_one_letter_code
_entity_poly.pdbx_strand_id
1 'polypeptide(L)'
;MATTDPASRERLARLVRQRRISLGWHKAKAAEAAELTITTYMRVENGATVRDVTYAKIEKALGWAPGACQAVLEGAEEAQEAGEIVAGVRIAEVADSREGVRKAVHNAIVATMPEVPTGTMAKFSDAVFQELQRQGIVPPEDEG
;
A
#
# COMPACT_ATOMS: atom_id res chain seq x y z
N MET A 1 -22.77 1.57 2.86
CA MET A 1 -22.08 0.60 1.98
C MET A 1 -21.80 1.31 0.66
N ALA A 2 -20.57 1.74 0.42
CA ALA A 2 -20.21 2.39 -0.84
C ALA A 2 -20.31 1.34 -1.95
N THR A 3 -21.26 1.52 -2.87
CA THR A 3 -21.35 0.74 -4.09
C THR A 3 -20.06 0.96 -4.88
N THR A 4 -19.19 -0.04 -4.93
CA THR A 4 -17.97 -0.03 -5.75
C THR A 4 -18.32 0.39 -7.18
N ASP A 5 -17.79 1.52 -7.61
CA ASP A 5 -18.13 2.10 -8.92
C ASP A 5 -17.40 1.36 -10.06
N PRO A 6 -17.93 1.38 -11.30
CA PRO A 6 -17.30 0.75 -12.45
C PRO A 6 -15.87 1.24 -12.76
N ALA A 7 -15.57 2.52 -12.52
CA ALA A 7 -14.25 3.09 -12.77
C ALA A 7 -13.20 2.55 -11.78
N SER A 8 -13.58 2.32 -10.52
CA SER A 8 -12.71 1.71 -9.51
C SER A 8 -12.38 0.25 -9.85
N ARG A 9 -13.31 -0.51 -10.42
CA ARG A 9 -13.02 -1.86 -10.94
C ARG A 9 -12.11 -1.85 -12.16
N GLU A 10 -12.31 -0.91 -13.08
CA GLU A 10 -11.43 -0.75 -14.25
C GLU A 10 -10.01 -0.36 -13.83
N ARG A 11 -9.89 0.50 -12.81
CA ARG A 11 -8.59 0.86 -12.21
C ARG A 11 -7.88 -0.36 -11.65
N LEU A 12 -8.57 -1.17 -10.85
CA LEU A 12 -8.00 -2.40 -10.33
C LEU A 12 -7.59 -3.36 -11.45
N ALA A 13 -8.43 -3.54 -12.47
CA ALA A 13 -8.14 -4.37 -13.62
C ALA A 13 -6.86 -3.93 -14.36
N ARG A 14 -6.68 -2.61 -14.55
CA ARG A 14 -5.46 -2.03 -15.11
C ARG A 14 -4.23 -2.31 -14.24
N LEU A 15 -4.31 -2.10 -12.93
CA LEU A 15 -3.20 -2.32 -11.99
C LEU A 15 -2.76 -3.79 -11.97
N VAL A 16 -3.74 -4.71 -11.91
CA VAL A 16 -3.49 -6.17 -11.96
C VAL A 16 -2.74 -6.53 -13.25
N ARG A 17 -3.19 -5.97 -14.38
CA ARG A 17 -2.58 -6.19 -15.69
C ARG A 17 -1.16 -5.65 -15.76
N GLN A 18 -0.93 -4.44 -15.26
CA GLN A 18 0.38 -3.79 -15.22
C GLN A 18 1.37 -4.61 -14.38
N ARG A 19 0.98 -4.99 -13.17
CA ARG A 19 1.84 -5.80 -12.27
C ARG A 19 2.12 -7.18 -12.85
N ARG A 20 1.13 -7.86 -13.45
CA ARG A 20 1.38 -9.13 -14.14
C ARG A 20 2.42 -8.98 -15.25
N ILE A 21 2.32 -7.92 -16.06
CA ILE A 21 3.26 -7.66 -17.15
C ILE A 21 4.66 -7.34 -16.62
N SER A 22 4.77 -6.55 -15.54
CA SER A 22 6.07 -6.22 -14.94
C SER A 22 6.77 -7.46 -14.36
N LEU A 23 6.01 -8.45 -13.90
CA LEU A 23 6.52 -9.77 -13.47
C LEU A 23 6.89 -10.70 -14.65
N GLY A 24 6.66 -10.28 -15.90
CA GLY A 24 6.90 -11.09 -17.09
C GLY A 24 5.92 -12.25 -17.26
N TRP A 25 4.76 -12.22 -16.59
CA TRP A 25 3.83 -13.34 -16.56
C TRP A 25 2.77 -13.25 -17.68
N HIS A 26 2.55 -14.36 -18.38
CA HIS A 26 1.34 -14.55 -19.17
C HIS A 26 0.14 -14.87 -18.25
N LYS A 27 -1.09 -14.72 -18.75
CA LYS A 27 -2.31 -14.86 -17.92
C LYS A 27 -2.44 -16.22 -17.24
N ALA A 28 -2.07 -17.30 -17.94
CA ALA A 28 -2.09 -18.65 -17.36
C ALA A 28 -1.12 -18.80 -16.17
N LYS A 29 0.09 -18.22 -16.26
CA LYS A 29 1.08 -18.22 -15.16
C LYS A 29 0.56 -17.45 -13.96
N ALA A 30 -0.09 -16.31 -14.17
CA ALA A 30 -0.66 -15.53 -13.09
C ALA A 30 -1.87 -16.21 -12.44
N ALA A 31 -2.70 -16.90 -13.22
CA ALA A 31 -3.79 -17.72 -12.70
C ALA A 31 -3.26 -18.89 -11.86
N GLU A 32 -2.22 -19.57 -12.33
CA GLU A 32 -1.52 -20.63 -11.59
C GLU A 32 -0.95 -20.10 -10.27
N ALA A 33 -0.22 -18.98 -10.30
CA ALA A 33 0.35 -18.35 -9.10
C ALA A 33 -0.72 -17.91 -8.09
N ALA A 34 -1.91 -17.53 -8.56
CA ALA A 34 -3.06 -17.18 -7.72
C ALA A 34 -3.91 -18.38 -7.30
N GLU A 35 -3.58 -19.60 -7.73
CA GLU A 35 -4.41 -20.79 -7.50
C GLU A 35 -5.87 -20.58 -7.98
N LEU A 36 -6.01 -20.00 -9.17
CA LEU A 36 -7.27 -19.69 -9.84
C LEU A 36 -7.34 -20.34 -11.22
N THR A 37 -8.55 -20.52 -11.74
CA THR A 37 -8.71 -20.83 -13.16
C THR A 37 -8.36 -19.61 -14.01
N ILE A 38 -7.88 -19.83 -15.23
CA ILE A 38 -7.58 -18.75 -16.18
C ILE A 38 -8.80 -17.84 -16.42
N THR A 39 -10.00 -18.43 -16.49
CA THR A 39 -11.27 -17.69 -16.66
C THR A 39 -11.54 -16.78 -15.48
N THR A 40 -11.35 -17.24 -14.25
CA THR A 40 -11.54 -16.42 -13.05
C THR A 40 -10.52 -15.28 -12.98
N TYR A 41 -9.26 -15.55 -13.32
CA TYR A 41 -8.23 -14.51 -13.41
C TYR A 41 -8.60 -13.45 -14.46
N MET A 42 -9.05 -13.87 -15.64
CA MET A 42 -9.47 -12.95 -16.71
C MET A 42 -10.67 -12.07 -16.31
N ARG A 43 -11.59 -12.55 -15.47
CA ARG A 43 -12.68 -11.73 -14.95
C ARG A 43 -12.14 -10.52 -14.17
N VAL A 44 -11.08 -10.72 -13.38
CA VAL A 44 -10.44 -9.63 -12.62
C VAL A 44 -9.80 -8.61 -13.57
N GLU A 45 -9.02 -9.06 -14.55
CA GLU A 45 -8.39 -8.16 -15.53
C GLU A 45 -9.37 -7.48 -16.51
N ASN A 46 -10.63 -7.90 -16.51
CA ASN A 46 -11.73 -7.30 -17.27
C ASN A 46 -12.64 -6.43 -16.39
N GLY A 47 -12.28 -6.18 -15.13
CA GLY A 47 -13.06 -5.32 -14.22
C GLY A 47 -14.39 -5.92 -13.78
N ALA A 48 -14.56 -7.24 -13.91
CA ALA A 48 -15.77 -7.92 -13.44
C ALA A 48 -15.72 -8.15 -11.92
N THR A 49 -16.90 -8.11 -11.29
CA THR A 49 -17.03 -8.45 -9.87
C THR A 49 -16.72 -9.93 -9.64
N VAL A 50 -15.88 -10.18 -8.64
CA VAL A 50 -15.52 -11.51 -8.12
C VAL A 50 -15.68 -11.54 -6.61
N ARG A 51 -15.47 -12.71 -5.99
CA ARG A 51 -15.56 -12.87 -4.53
C ARG A 51 -14.30 -12.32 -3.86
N ASP A 52 -14.41 -11.88 -2.61
CA ASP A 52 -13.28 -11.35 -1.83
C ASP A 52 -12.09 -12.32 -1.74
N VAL A 53 -12.38 -13.62 -1.60
CA VAL A 53 -11.35 -14.68 -1.62
C VAL A 53 -10.55 -14.70 -2.93
N THR A 54 -11.16 -14.30 -4.05
CA THR A 54 -10.47 -14.16 -5.34
C THR A 54 -9.51 -12.97 -5.31
N TYR A 55 -9.94 -11.83 -4.75
CA TYR A 55 -9.05 -10.67 -4.59
C TYR A 55 -7.86 -10.99 -3.67
N ALA A 56 -8.09 -11.65 -2.53
CA ALA A 56 -7.01 -12.06 -1.62
C ALA A 56 -5.97 -12.99 -2.30
N LYS A 57 -6.43 -13.91 -3.17
CA LYS A 57 -5.54 -14.77 -3.96
C LYS A 57 -4.71 -13.98 -4.98
N ILE A 58 -5.30 -12.96 -5.61
CA ILE A 58 -4.60 -12.06 -6.52
C ILE A 58 -3.54 -11.24 -5.78
N GLU A 59 -3.87 -10.69 -4.61
CA GLU A 59 -2.94 -9.93 -3.77
C GLU A 59 -1.70 -10.75 -3.45
N LYS A 60 -1.91 -11.98 -2.95
CA LYS A 60 -0.82 -12.92 -2.64
C LYS A 60 0.04 -13.20 -3.87
N ALA A 61 -0.58 -13.48 -5.02
CA ALA A 61 0.15 -13.83 -6.24
C ALA A 61 0.98 -12.66 -6.80
N LEU A 62 0.50 -11.43 -6.66
CA LEU A 62 1.15 -10.23 -7.21
C LEU A 62 2.12 -9.56 -6.23
N GLY A 63 2.25 -10.08 -5.01
CA GLY A 63 3.07 -9.49 -3.96
C GLY A 63 2.49 -8.18 -3.42
N TRP A 64 1.16 -8.08 -3.34
CA TRP A 64 0.47 -6.93 -2.76
C TRP A 64 0.06 -7.20 -1.31
N ALA A 65 -0.09 -6.11 -0.56
CA ALA A 65 -0.56 -6.17 0.82
C ALA A 65 -1.98 -6.75 0.89
N PRO A 66 -2.32 -7.53 1.93
CA PRO A 66 -3.70 -7.97 2.15
C PRO A 66 -4.66 -6.77 2.23
N GLY A 67 -5.71 -6.79 1.43
CA GLY A 67 -6.69 -5.69 1.32
C GLY A 67 -6.34 -4.61 0.30
N ALA A 68 -5.20 -4.70 -0.41
CA ALA A 68 -4.83 -3.74 -1.44
C ALA A 68 -5.85 -3.65 -2.58
N CYS A 69 -6.45 -4.76 -2.99
CA CYS A 69 -7.52 -4.73 -4.00
C CYS A 69 -8.73 -3.96 -3.48
N GLN A 70 -9.10 -4.18 -2.22
CA GLN A 70 -10.25 -3.51 -1.61
C GLN A 70 -10.00 -2.00 -1.49
N ALA A 71 -8.80 -1.59 -1.09
CA ALA A 71 -8.43 -0.17 -1.03
C ALA A 71 -8.58 0.51 -2.40
N VAL A 72 -8.17 -0.15 -3.49
CA VAL A 72 -8.37 0.36 -4.86
C VAL A 72 -9.85 0.46 -5.23
N LEU A 73 -10.65 -0.55 -4.85
CA LEU A 73 -12.11 -0.54 -5.07
C LEU A 73 -12.81 0.55 -4.26
N GLU A 74 -12.21 1.00 -3.16
CA GLU A 74 -12.68 2.10 -2.30
C GLU A 74 -12.13 3.48 -2.73
N GLY A 75 -11.25 3.52 -3.73
CA GLY A 75 -10.78 4.77 -4.35
C GLY A 75 -9.28 5.01 -4.31
N ALA A 76 -8.48 4.10 -3.76
CA ALA A 76 -7.02 4.21 -3.85
C ALA A 76 -6.56 4.18 -5.31
N GLU A 77 -5.58 5.03 -5.65
CA GLU A 77 -5.07 5.14 -7.01
C GLU A 77 -4.11 4.01 -7.39
N GLU A 78 -3.48 3.41 -6.38
CA GLU A 78 -2.44 2.38 -6.50
C GLU A 78 -2.71 1.22 -5.52
N ALA A 79 -2.22 0.02 -5.89
CA ALA A 79 -2.26 -1.14 -5.02
C ALA A 79 -0.98 -1.17 -4.18
N GLN A 80 -1.12 -1.21 -2.86
CA GLN A 80 0.01 -1.23 -1.94
C GLN A 80 0.78 -2.55 -2.06
N GLU A 81 2.11 -2.46 -2.25
CA GLU A 81 2.98 -3.64 -2.25
C GLU A 81 3.01 -4.29 -0.85
N ALA A 82 3.21 -5.60 -0.81
CA ALA A 82 3.46 -6.28 0.44
C ALA A 82 4.84 -5.84 0.97
N GLY A 83 4.85 -5.14 2.10
CA GLY A 83 6.09 -4.83 2.82
C GLY A 83 6.79 -6.10 3.30
N GLU A 84 8.10 -6.02 3.57
CA GLU A 84 8.85 -7.14 4.12
C GLU A 84 8.26 -7.58 5.47
N ILE A 85 8.03 -8.89 5.63
CA ILE A 85 7.72 -9.49 6.93
C ILE A 85 9.05 -9.83 7.59
N VAL A 86 9.57 -8.90 8.39
CA VAL A 86 10.66 -9.21 9.34
C VAL A 86 10.01 -9.54 10.68
N ALA A 87 10.20 -10.77 11.16
CA ALA A 87 9.76 -11.23 12.48
C ALA A 87 8.26 -10.99 12.83
N GLY A 88 7.35 -11.14 11.85
CA GLY A 88 5.90 -11.04 12.09
C GLY A 88 5.35 -9.61 12.20
N VAL A 89 6.17 -8.59 11.92
CA VAL A 89 5.73 -7.20 11.84
C VAL A 89 5.73 -6.77 10.36
N ARG A 90 4.64 -6.13 9.92
CA ARG A 90 4.52 -5.56 8.57
C ARG A 90 5.26 -4.22 8.55
N ILE A 91 6.40 -4.18 7.88
CA ILE A 91 7.14 -2.95 7.62
C ILE A 91 6.69 -2.45 6.25
N ALA A 92 5.81 -1.45 6.19
CA ALA A 92 5.70 -0.62 4.98
C ALA A 92 7.09 -0.01 4.74
N GLU A 93 7.52 0.11 3.47
CA GLU A 93 8.83 0.69 3.09
C GLU A 93 9.18 1.79 4.08
N VAL A 94 10.18 1.47 4.92
CA VAL A 94 10.70 2.42 5.89
C VAL A 94 11.02 3.64 5.05
N ALA A 95 10.69 4.81 5.57
CA ALA A 95 11.37 5.97 5.08
C ALA A 95 12.87 5.71 5.29
N ASP A 96 13.56 5.20 4.27
CA ASP A 96 14.99 4.82 4.30
C ASP A 96 15.89 6.03 4.59
N SER A 97 15.28 7.20 4.75
CA SER A 97 15.86 8.40 5.27
C SER A 97 15.04 8.94 6.44
N ARG A 98 15.75 9.47 7.43
CA ARG A 98 15.24 10.37 8.47
C ARG A 98 14.28 11.44 7.91
N GLU A 99 14.55 11.95 6.71
CA GLU A 99 13.71 12.93 6.04
C GLU A 99 12.33 12.38 5.67
N GLY A 100 12.25 11.14 5.19
CA GLY A 100 10.97 10.49 4.92
C GLY A 100 10.14 10.27 6.19
N VAL A 101 10.78 9.91 7.32
CA VAL A 101 10.07 9.75 8.61
C VAL A 101 9.51 11.09 9.07
N ARG A 102 10.32 12.15 8.99
CA ARG A 102 9.89 13.52 9.33
C ARG A 102 8.70 13.96 8.48
N LYS A 103 8.74 13.70 7.17
CA LYS A 103 7.65 14.04 6.24
C LYS A 103 6.37 13.25 6.54
N ALA A 104 6.46 11.96 6.85
CA ALA A 104 5.31 11.13 7.21
C ALA A 104 4.63 11.61 8.50
N VAL A 105 5.41 11.90 9.55
CA VAL A 105 4.90 12.45 10.83
C VAL A 105 4.23 13.81 10.61
N HIS A 106 4.88 14.70 9.86
CA HIS A 106 4.31 16.01 9.53
C HIS A 106 2.96 15.89 8.81
N ASN A 107 2.87 15.04 7.79
CA ASN A 107 1.63 14.81 7.04
C ASN A 107 0.51 14.25 7.94
N ALA A 108 0.84 13.32 8.85
CA ALA A 108 -0.14 12.77 9.78
C ALA A 108 -0.69 13.82 10.75
N ILE A 109 0.16 14.74 11.24
CA ILE A 109 -0.26 15.84 12.12
C ILE A 109 -1.20 16.79 11.37
N VAL A 110 -0.86 17.17 10.14
CA VAL A 110 -1.71 18.04 9.30
C VAL A 110 -3.07 17.41 9.03
N ALA A 111 -3.10 16.10 8.77
CA ALA A 111 -4.34 15.37 8.48
C ALA A 111 -5.25 15.20 9.71
N THR A 112 -4.67 15.09 10.91
CA THR A 112 -5.42 14.80 12.15
C THR A 112 -5.76 16.04 12.97
N MET A 113 -5.02 17.14 12.78
CA MET A 113 -5.16 18.37 13.57
C MET A 113 -5.05 19.64 12.69
N PRO A 114 -5.97 19.85 11.72
CA PRO A 114 -5.87 20.95 10.75
C PRO A 114 -5.97 22.35 11.38
N GLU A 115 -6.56 22.47 12.57
CA GLU A 115 -6.73 23.73 13.31
C GLU A 115 -5.51 24.19 14.12
N VAL A 116 -4.45 23.37 14.20
CA VAL A 116 -3.27 23.72 14.99
C VAL A 116 -2.39 24.72 14.22
N PRO A 117 -1.92 25.83 14.84
CA PRO A 117 -0.99 26.75 14.18
C PRO A 117 0.30 26.05 13.75
N THR A 118 0.81 26.37 12.56
CA THR A 118 1.98 25.72 11.94
C THR A 118 3.22 25.71 12.85
N GLY A 119 3.44 26.77 13.63
CA GLY A 119 4.56 26.85 14.57
C GLY A 119 4.46 25.84 15.74
N THR A 120 3.24 25.45 16.11
CA THR A 120 2.98 24.41 17.13
C THR A 120 3.12 23.02 16.53
N MET A 121 2.67 22.82 15.28
CA MET A 121 2.86 21.57 14.54
C MET A 121 4.34 21.22 14.36
N ALA A 122 5.19 22.21 14.05
CA ALA A 122 6.63 22.01 13.89
C ALA A 122 7.29 21.52 15.19
N LYS A 123 6.99 22.18 16.32
CA LYS A 123 7.50 21.78 17.64
C LYS A 123 7.05 20.38 18.05
N PHE A 124 5.79 20.03 17.77
CA PHE A 124 5.28 18.70 18.05
C PHE A 124 5.96 17.64 17.17
N SER A 125 6.13 17.91 15.88
CA SER A 125 6.87 17.04 14.97
C SER A 125 8.32 16.82 15.43
N ASP A 126 9.00 17.86 15.90
CA ASP A 126 10.37 17.75 16.42
C ASP A 126 10.42 16.92 17.71
N ALA A 127 9.47 17.11 18.63
CA ALA A 127 9.41 16.33 19.87
C ALA A 127 9.16 14.83 19.61
N VAL A 128 8.24 14.50 18.69
CA VAL A 128 8.00 13.11 18.25
C VAL A 128 9.27 12.52 17.64
N PHE A 129 9.94 13.29 16.79
CA PHE A 129 11.15 12.83 16.12
C PHE A 129 12.30 12.55 17.11
N GLN A 130 12.50 13.43 18.10
CA GLN A 130 13.47 13.22 19.18
C GLN A 130 13.17 11.97 20.01
N GLU A 131 11.90 11.72 20.33
CA GLU A 131 11.51 10.51 21.07
C GLU A 131 11.78 9.24 20.25
N LEU A 132 11.48 9.25 18.95
CA LEU A 132 11.76 8.12 18.07
C LEU A 132 13.28 7.83 17.96
N GLN A 133 14.11 8.87 17.94
CA GLN A 133 15.57 8.71 18.03
C GLN A 133 16.01 8.14 19.38
N ARG A 134 15.45 8.64 20.50
CA ARG A 134 15.74 8.14 21.85
C ARG A 134 15.44 6.64 21.99
N GLN A 135 14.43 6.15 21.29
CA GLN A 135 14.02 4.75 21.27
C GLN A 135 14.78 3.90 20.23
N GLY A 136 15.69 4.48 19.45
CA GLY A 136 16.45 3.78 18.42
C GLY A 136 15.64 3.39 17.18
N ILE A 137 14.46 3.99 16.97
CA ILE A 137 13.58 3.71 15.83
C ILE A 137 14.04 4.49 14.58
N VAL A 138 14.65 5.66 14.77
CA VAL A 138 15.19 6.49 13.70
C VAL A 138 16.69 6.71 13.94
N PRO A 139 17.55 6.52 12.92
CA PRO A 139 18.99 6.69 13.09
C PRO A 139 19.36 8.13 13.49
N PRO A 140 20.49 8.31 14.22
CA PRO A 140 21.09 9.63 14.43
C PRO A 140 21.50 10.25 13.09
N GLU A 141 21.69 11.56 13.05
CA GLU A 141 22.23 12.27 11.87
C GLU A 141 23.57 11.63 11.47
N ASP A 142 23.73 11.24 10.20
CA ASP A 142 25.04 10.86 9.68
C ASP A 142 25.95 12.10 9.77
N GLU A 143 26.93 12.07 10.66
CA GLU A 143 28.09 12.96 10.57
C GLU A 143 28.91 12.48 9.36
N GLY A 144 28.88 13.28 8.28
CA GLY A 144 29.58 13.00 7.03
C GLY A 144 31.10 12.92 7.15
#